data_AF-A0A7J2R888-F1
#
_entry.id   AF-A0A7J2R888-F1
#
_cell.length_a   1.000
_cell.length_b   1.000
_cell.length_c   1.000
_cell.angle_alpha   90.00
_cell.angle_beta   90.00
_cell.angle_gamma   90.00
#
_symmetry.space_group_name_H-M   'P 1'
#
loop_
_entity.id
_entity.type
_entity.pdbx_description
1 polymer ?
#
loop_
_entity_poly.entity_id
_entity_poly.type
_entity_poly.pdbx_seq_one_letter_code
_entity_poly.pdbx_strand_id
1 'polypeptide(L)'
;MTLKQSTTQIVNSMIDEYGFLFCQYCNRSDGPLSPPHHIIFKSERPGHPELHNVRNLILLCFECHDKFHGKIKGFTKHGMRKELIVERNLNKLFGD
;
A
#
# COMPACT_ATOMS: atom_id res chain seq x y z
N MET A 1 -14.39 7.61 18.70
CA MET A 1 -14.84 7.13 17.38
C MET A 1 -13.61 6.93 16.53
N THR A 2 -13.03 5.72 16.53
CA THR A 2 -11.78 5.45 15.82
C THR A 2 -12.09 5.48 14.33
N LEU A 3 -11.64 6.52 13.63
CA LEU A 3 -11.80 6.64 12.19
C LEU A 3 -11.19 5.38 11.56
N LYS A 4 -12.03 4.51 11.00
CA LYS A 4 -11.58 3.41 10.14
C LYS A 4 -10.97 4.07 8.91
N GLN A 5 -9.68 4.37 8.98
CA GLN A 5 -8.94 4.87 7.84
C GLN A 5 -9.02 3.78 6.76
N SER A 6 -9.45 4.13 5.55
CA SER A 6 -9.98 3.14 4.59
C SER A 6 -9.38 3.31 3.20
N THR A 7 -9.57 2.31 2.34
CA THR A 7 -9.34 2.38 0.89
C THR A 7 -9.88 3.66 0.24
N THR A 8 -10.99 4.20 0.73
CA THR A 8 -11.55 5.45 0.22
C THR A 8 -10.65 6.65 0.55
N GLN A 9 -9.99 6.65 1.70
CA GLN A 9 -9.14 7.78 2.10
C GLN A 9 -7.88 7.88 1.24
N ILE A 10 -7.24 6.78 0.87
CA ILE A 10 -6.04 6.85 0.01
C ILE A 10 -6.40 7.35 -1.40
N VAL A 11 -7.57 6.96 -1.91
CA VAL A 11 -8.09 7.43 -3.20
C VAL A 11 -8.38 8.93 -3.13
N ASN A 12 -9.14 9.36 -2.12
CA ASN A 12 -9.49 10.77 -1.95
C ASN A 12 -8.25 11.63 -1.74
N SER A 13 -7.31 11.22 -0.87
CA SER A 13 -6.08 12.00 -0.64
C SER A 13 -5.27 12.20 -1.91
N MET A 14 -5.19 11.18 -2.78
CA MET A 14 -4.46 11.29 -4.04
C MET A 14 -5.17 12.21 -5.03
N ILE A 15 -6.50 12.14 -5.12
CA ILE A 15 -7.29 13.04 -5.97
C ILE A 15 -7.19 14.48 -5.44
N ASP A 16 -7.30 14.68 -4.14
CA ASP A 16 -7.26 16.00 -3.51
C ASP A 16 -5.88 16.67 -3.66
N GLU A 17 -4.79 15.89 -3.55
CA GLU A 17 -3.42 16.40 -3.60
C GLU A 17 -2.89 16.56 -5.04
N TYR A 18 -3.21 15.61 -5.93
CA TYR A 18 -2.60 15.55 -7.27
C TYR A 18 -3.60 15.74 -8.42
N GLY A 19 -4.91 15.66 -8.15
CA GLY A 19 -5.96 15.72 -9.17
C GLY A 19 -6.16 14.41 -9.96
N PHE A 20 -5.39 13.35 -9.67
CA PHE A 20 -5.48 12.06 -10.33
C PHE A 20 -4.92 10.91 -9.48
N LEU A 21 -5.22 9.67 -9.88
CA LEU A 21 -4.68 8.47 -9.25
C LEU A 21 -3.45 7.97 -9.99
N PHE A 22 -2.49 7.42 -9.26
CA PHE A 22 -1.28 6.82 -9.83
C PHE A 22 -0.82 5.61 -9.01
N CYS A 23 0.02 4.78 -9.61
CA CYS A 23 0.71 3.71 -8.91
C CYS A 23 1.76 4.33 -7.98
N GLN A 24 1.66 4.10 -6.66
CA GLN A 24 2.60 4.67 -5.69
C GLN A 24 4.00 4.04 -5.73
N TYR A 25 4.25 3.07 -6.62
CA TYR A 25 5.58 2.49 -6.82
C TYR A 25 6.24 2.96 -8.11
N CYS A 26 5.53 2.98 -9.25
CA CYS A 26 6.11 3.37 -10.54
C CYS A 26 5.58 4.70 -11.09
N ASN A 27 4.75 5.40 -10.33
CA ASN A 27 4.19 6.73 -10.61
C ASN A 27 3.32 6.85 -11.88
N ARG A 28 3.04 5.74 -12.58
CA ARG A 28 2.16 5.75 -13.74
C ARG A 28 0.71 6.02 -13.35
N SER A 29 0.01 6.82 -14.16
CA SER A 29 -1.41 7.18 -13.99
C SER A 29 -2.29 6.78 -15.19
N ASP A 30 -1.70 6.16 -16.21
CA ASP A 30 -2.29 5.87 -17.53
C ASP A 30 -3.03 4.51 -17.60
N GLY A 31 -3.44 3.94 -16.47
CA GLY A 31 -4.05 2.61 -16.47
C GLY A 31 -4.77 2.23 -15.18
N PRO A 32 -5.44 1.07 -15.17
CA PRO A 32 -6.23 0.65 -14.04
C PRO A 32 -5.33 0.31 -12.84
N LEU A 33 -5.78 0.70 -11.66
CA LEU A 33 -5.12 0.41 -10.38
C LEU A 33 -5.82 -0.75 -9.68
N SER A 34 -5.05 -1.57 -8.97
CA SER A 34 -5.61 -2.60 -8.11
C SER A 34 -6.17 -1.98 -6.82
N PRO A 35 -7.06 -2.68 -6.10
CA PRO A 35 -7.45 -2.26 -4.76
C PRO A 35 -6.22 -2.07 -3.85
N PRO A 36 -6.26 -1.16 -2.86
CA PRO A 36 -5.13 -0.96 -1.96
C PRO A 36 -4.70 -2.23 -1.24
N HIS A 37 -3.38 -2.39 -1.10
CA HIS A 37 -2.75 -3.53 -0.48
C HIS A 37 -2.17 -3.16 0.88
N HIS A 38 -2.28 -4.07 1.85
CA HIS A 38 -1.59 -3.90 3.12
C HIS A 38 -0.10 -4.22 2.96
N ILE A 39 0.77 -3.35 3.49
CA ILE A 39 2.22 -3.57 3.53
C ILE A 39 2.56 -4.49 4.71
N ILE A 40 2.14 -4.14 5.93
CA ILE A 40 2.06 -5.07 7.07
C ILE A 40 0.73 -5.82 6.98
N PHE A 41 0.78 -7.14 6.82
CA PHE A 41 -0.39 -7.94 6.54
C PHE A 41 -1.26 -8.15 7.78
N LYS A 42 -2.57 -8.28 7.55
CA LYS A 42 -3.55 -8.62 8.58
C LYS A 42 -3.20 -9.90 9.33
N SER A 43 -2.57 -10.87 8.68
CA SER A 43 -2.13 -12.12 9.29
C SER A 43 -0.93 -11.94 10.23
N GLU A 44 -0.12 -10.89 10.07
CA GLU A 44 1.06 -10.62 10.90
C GLU A 44 0.72 -9.83 12.17
N ARG A 45 -0.31 -8.98 12.09
CA ARG A 45 -0.76 -8.10 13.17
C ARG A 45 -2.30 -8.07 13.22
N PRO A 46 -2.96 -9.20 13.56
CA PRO A 46 -4.41 -9.28 13.56
C PRO A 46 -5.01 -8.32 14.59
N GLY A 47 -5.99 -7.51 14.16
CA GLY A 47 -6.71 -6.57 15.05
C GLY A 47 -5.91 -5.33 15.46
N HIS A 48 -4.70 -5.12 14.93
CA HIS A 48 -3.90 -3.94 15.25
C HIS A 48 -4.61 -2.65 14.83
N PRO A 49 -4.65 -1.60 15.68
CA PRO A 49 -5.39 -0.36 15.41
C PRO A 49 -4.93 0.33 14.12
N GLU A 50 -3.63 0.24 13.82
CA GLU A 50 -3.02 0.86 12.63
C GLU A 50 -3.11 0.01 11.35
N LEU A 51 -3.80 -1.13 11.39
CA LEU A 51 -3.84 -2.04 10.24
C LEU A 51 -4.36 -1.35 8.97
N HIS A 52 -5.37 -0.49 9.10
CA HIS A 52 -5.95 0.25 7.98
C HIS A 52 -5.42 1.68 7.85
N ASN A 53 -4.33 2.02 8.54
CA ASN A 53 -3.67 3.31 8.38
C ASN A 53 -3.22 3.50 6.93
N VAL A 54 -3.41 4.70 6.38
CA VAL A 54 -3.03 5.02 4.99
C VAL A 54 -1.55 4.75 4.70
N ARG A 55 -0.67 4.89 5.70
CA ARG A 55 0.76 4.54 5.57
C ARG A 55 0.96 3.04 5.33
N ASN A 56 0.12 2.20 5.94
CA ASN A 56 0.15 0.75 5.77
C ASN A 56 -0.53 0.28 4.47
N LEU A 57 -1.21 1.16 3.73
CA LEU A 57 -1.93 0.84 2.50
C LEU A 57 -1.18 1.37 1.28
N ILE A 58 -1.03 0.56 0.24
CA ILE A 58 -0.39 0.97 -1.02
C ILE A 58 -1.31 0.74 -2.22
N LEU A 59 -1.43 1.76 -3.08
CA LEU A 59 -2.16 1.70 -4.34
C LEU A 59 -1.18 1.39 -5.49
N LEU A 60 -1.42 0.33 -6.24
CA LEU A 60 -0.51 -0.17 -7.27
C LEU A 60 -1.23 -0.34 -8.61
N CYS A 61 -0.53 -0.19 -9.73
CA CYS A 61 -1.02 -0.71 -11.00
C CYS A 61 -0.97 -2.26 -10.99
N PHE A 62 -1.73 -2.91 -11.87
CA PHE A 62 -1.78 -4.38 -11.95
C PHE A 62 -0.41 -5.04 -12.12
N GLU A 63 0.48 -4.45 -12.92
CA GLU A 63 1.83 -4.98 -13.09
C GLU A 63 2.64 -4.92 -11.78
N CYS A 64 2.62 -3.79 -11.07
CA CYS A 64 3.33 -3.66 -9.80
C CYS A 64 2.68 -4.50 -8.69
N HIS A 65 1.37 -4.68 -8.74
CA HIS A 65 0.66 -5.62 -7.88
C HIS A 65 1.14 -7.06 -8.11
N ASP A 66 1.31 -7.47 -9.35
CA ASP A 66 1.78 -8.82 -9.67
C ASP A 66 3.27 -9.00 -9.31
N LYS A 67 4.10 -7.94 -9.44
CA LYS A 67 5.47 -7.92 -8.86
C LYS A 67 5.43 -8.08 -7.35
N PHE A 68 4.55 -7.36 -6.66
CA PHE A 68 4.38 -7.43 -5.21
C PHE A 68 4.02 -8.84 -4.74
N HIS A 69 3.24 -9.59 -5.51
CA HIS A 69 2.89 -10.99 -5.21
C HIS A 69 3.86 -12.03 -5.81
N GLY A 70 4.94 -11.59 -6.47
CA GLY A 70 5.94 -12.48 -7.06
C GLY A 70 5.41 -13.29 -8.27
N LYS A 71 4.40 -12.78 -8.96
CA LYS A 71 3.81 -13.43 -10.15
C LYS A 71 4.61 -13.14 -11.43
N ILE A 72 5.50 -12.16 -11.41
CA ILE A 72 6.39 -11.83 -12.53
C ILE A 72 7.75 -12.48 -12.30
N LYS A 73 8.26 -13.20 -13.31
CA LYS A 73 9.57 -13.86 -13.26
C LYS A 73 10.68 -12.87 -12.92
N GLY A 74 11.56 -13.22 -11.99
CA GLY A 74 12.66 -12.37 -11.53
C GLY A 74 12.29 -11.44 -10.36
N PHE A 75 11.03 -11.38 -9.94
CA PHE A 75 10.61 -10.64 -8.75
C PHE A 75 10.32 -11.59 -7.59
N THR A 76 10.91 -11.29 -6.43
CA THR A 76 10.61 -12.02 -5.19
C THR A 76 9.25 -11.57 -4.65
N LYS A 77 8.41 -12.54 -4.27
CA LYS A 77 7.14 -12.27 -3.58
C LYS A 77 7.38 -11.38 -2.36
N HIS A 78 6.67 -10.26 -2.31
CA HIS A 78 6.79 -9.21 -1.30
C HIS A 78 8.21 -8.61 -1.17
N GLY A 79 9.06 -8.71 -2.19
CA GLY A 79 10.41 -8.15 -2.17
C GLY A 79 10.42 -6.64 -1.94
N MET A 80 9.50 -5.94 -2.61
CA MET A 80 9.28 -4.48 -2.48
C MET A 80 8.83 -4.05 -1.08
N ARG A 81 8.35 -4.98 -0.25
CA ARG A 81 7.76 -4.68 1.06
C ARG A 81 8.79 -4.11 2.03
N LYS A 82 10.04 -4.61 2.01
CA LYS A 82 11.08 -4.18 2.96
C LYS A 82 11.39 -2.70 2.81
N GLU A 83 11.53 -2.23 1.58
CA GLU A 83 11.76 -0.82 1.27
C GLU A 83 10.58 0.03 1.74
N LEU A 84 9.35 -0.38 1.40
CA LEU A 84 8.13 0.33 1.81
C LEU A 84 7.95 0.43 3.34
N ILE A 85 8.35 -0.61 4.09
CA ILE A 85 8.31 -0.58 5.56
C ILE A 85 9.21 0.52 6.11
N VAL A 86 10.42 0.66 5.55
CA VAL A 86 11.40 1.67 5.96
C VAL A 86 10.95 3.05 5.51
N GLU A 87 10.64 3.22 4.23
CA GLU A 87 10.23 4.50 3.63
C GLU A 87 9.01 5.10 4.32
N ARG A 88 8.04 4.26 4.70
CA ARG A 88 6.80 4.71 5.34
C ARG A 88 6.84 4.65 6.87
N ASN A 89 8.00 4.35 7.44
CA ASN A 89 8.25 4.27 8.88
C ASN A 89 7.23 3.37 9.62
N LEU A 90 6.94 2.20 9.05
CA LEU A 90 5.89 1.31 9.56
C LEU A 90 6.32 0.60 10.85
N ASN A 91 7.62 0.39 11.06
CA ASN A 91 8.14 -0.16 12.32
C ASN A 91 7.74 0.69 13.53
N LYS A 92 7.82 2.02 13.39
CA LYS A 92 7.37 2.95 14.45
C LYS A 92 5.85 2.93 14.65
N LEU A 93 5.09 2.65 13.60
CA LEU A 93 3.63 2.66 13.61
C LEU A 93 3.04 1.39 14.22
N PHE A 94 3.67 0.24 13.97
CA PHE A 94 3.19 -1.07 14.42
C PHE A 94 3.87 -1.57 15.70
N GLY A 95 4.82 -0.80 16.25
CA GLY A 95 5.52 -1.12 17.49
C GLY A 95 6.37 -2.38 17.35
N ASP A 96 7.58 -2.20 16.84
CA ASP A 96 8.66 -3.17 17.07
C ASP A 96 9.25 -3.01 18.48
#